data_AF-A0A1V3X010-F1
#
_entry.id   AF-A0A1V3X010-F1
#
_cell.length_a   1.000
_cell.length_b   1.000
_cell.length_c   1.000
_cell.angle_alpha   90.00
_cell.angle_beta   90.00
_cell.angle_gamma   90.00
#
_symmetry.space_group_name_H-M   'P 1'
#
loop_
_entity.id
_entity.type
_entity.pdbx_description
1 polymer ?
#
loop_
_entity_poly.entity_id
_entity_poly.type
_entity_poly.pdbx_seq_one_letter_code
_entity_poly.pdbx_strand_id
1 'polypeptide(L)'
;MNTGLANSGGINTGLFNAGELNTGLGSSADQPGPSSGFGNSGAGSSGFFNDGVNSSGIGNVSGLGLDSGFWNRGGGGRATGFFNAGAGFGVTGFFNSGSGALSSGFFNSGDTGSNSGLHNTGGNSSGGFNTGTGQSGFFR
;
A
#
# COMPACT_ATOMS: atom_id res chain seq x y z
N MET A 1 -14.85 25.38 -3.51
CA MET A 1 -14.03 26.61 -3.47
C MET A 1 -12.56 26.22 -3.48
N ASN A 2 -11.72 26.87 -4.28
CA ASN A 2 -10.28 26.64 -4.29
C ASN A 2 -9.57 27.50 -3.23
N THR A 3 -8.50 27.00 -2.64
CA THR A 3 -7.70 27.68 -1.61
C THR A 3 -6.22 27.63 -2.00
N GLY A 4 -5.54 28.78 -2.06
CA GLY A 4 -4.12 28.87 -2.45
C GLY A 4 -3.90 29.61 -3.79
N LEU A 5 -2.75 29.41 -4.43
CA LEU A 5 -2.31 30.20 -5.59
C LEU A 5 -2.53 29.46 -6.90
N ALA A 6 -3.07 30.15 -7.92
CA ALA A 6 -3.15 29.67 -9.29
C ALA A 6 -3.86 28.30 -9.46
N ASN A 7 -4.93 28.07 -8.68
CA ASN A 7 -5.76 26.87 -8.81
C ASN A 7 -6.97 27.13 -9.74
N SER A 8 -7.22 26.25 -10.72
CA SER A 8 -8.38 26.26 -11.61
C SER A 8 -9.24 24.99 -11.43
N GLY A 9 -10.53 25.02 -11.80
CA GLY A 9 -11.49 23.94 -11.47
C GLY A 9 -12.06 24.11 -10.06
N GLY A 10 -12.29 23.02 -9.32
CA GLY A 10 -13.06 23.04 -8.07
C GLY A 10 -12.49 22.23 -6.88
N ILE A 11 -12.58 22.84 -5.70
CA ILE A 11 -12.18 22.26 -4.40
C ILE A 11 -10.69 21.85 -4.38
N ASN A 12 -9.83 22.67 -4.98
CA ASN A 12 -8.39 22.47 -4.97
C ASN A 12 -7.71 23.28 -3.85
N THR A 13 -6.76 22.68 -3.13
CA THR A 13 -5.94 23.35 -2.11
C THR A 13 -4.45 23.28 -2.45
N GLY A 14 -3.73 24.40 -2.49
CA GLY A 14 -2.28 24.44 -2.70
C GLY A 14 -1.87 25.35 -3.85
N LEU A 15 -0.88 24.94 -4.67
CA LEU A 15 -0.34 25.77 -5.76
C LEU A 15 -0.49 25.07 -7.12
N PHE A 16 -0.95 25.81 -8.13
CA PHE A 16 -0.96 25.38 -9.52
C PHE A 16 -1.76 24.10 -9.80
N ASN A 17 -2.86 23.87 -9.09
CA ASN A 17 -3.72 22.71 -9.34
C ASN A 17 -4.83 23.04 -10.35
N ALA A 18 -5.07 22.16 -11.32
CA ALA A 18 -6.21 22.17 -12.22
C ALA A 18 -7.06 20.90 -12.04
N GLY A 19 -8.34 20.96 -12.41
CA GLY A 19 -9.30 19.87 -12.23
C GLY A 19 -10.06 19.96 -10.89
N GLU A 20 -10.50 18.83 -10.34
CA GLU A 20 -11.28 18.75 -9.10
C GLU A 20 -10.57 17.99 -7.96
N LEU A 21 -10.79 18.43 -6.70
CA LEU A 21 -10.45 17.73 -5.45
C LEU A 21 -8.95 17.45 -5.19
N ASN A 22 -8.07 18.30 -5.71
CA ASN A 22 -6.62 18.17 -5.54
C ASN A 22 -6.09 18.96 -4.34
N THR A 23 -5.29 18.33 -3.47
CA THR A 23 -4.56 19.02 -2.39
C THR A 23 -3.05 18.87 -2.55
N GLY A 24 -2.34 19.87 -3.08
CA GLY A 24 -0.91 19.77 -3.29
C GLY A 24 -0.34 20.78 -4.27
N LEU A 25 0.62 20.33 -5.07
CA LEU A 25 1.35 21.13 -6.03
C LEU A 25 1.21 20.52 -7.43
N GLY A 26 0.72 21.31 -8.39
CA GLY A 26 0.85 20.99 -9.81
C GLY A 26 0.04 19.79 -10.30
N SER A 27 -1.08 19.41 -9.64
CA SER A 27 -1.96 18.37 -10.18
C SER A 27 -2.84 18.94 -11.28
N SER A 28 -3.01 18.23 -12.40
CA SER A 28 -3.88 18.67 -13.52
C SER A 28 -5.05 17.73 -13.80
N ALA A 29 -5.28 16.74 -12.93
CA ALA A 29 -6.28 15.70 -13.13
C ALA A 29 -7.46 15.87 -12.18
N ASP A 30 -8.66 15.54 -12.66
CA ASP A 30 -9.84 15.40 -11.81
C ASP A 30 -9.69 14.17 -10.92
N GLN A 31 -9.68 14.37 -9.61
CA GLN A 31 -9.56 13.26 -8.68
C GLN A 31 -10.95 12.65 -8.42
N PRO A 32 -11.09 11.31 -8.39
CA PRO A 32 -12.34 10.66 -8.04
C PRO A 32 -12.78 10.91 -6.58
N GLY A 33 -11.88 11.45 -5.75
CA GLY A 33 -12.14 11.96 -4.41
C GLY A 33 -10.95 12.76 -3.89
N PRO A 34 -11.02 13.36 -2.69
CA PRO A 34 -9.93 14.18 -2.15
C PRO A 34 -8.62 13.39 -2.07
N SER A 35 -7.60 13.83 -2.79
CA SER A 35 -6.26 13.23 -2.77
C SER A 35 -5.20 14.31 -2.58
N SER A 36 -4.08 13.97 -1.93
CA SER A 36 -3.00 14.91 -1.66
C SER A 36 -1.61 14.45 -2.10
N GLY A 37 -0.76 15.41 -2.47
CA GLY A 37 0.56 15.13 -3.04
C GLY A 37 0.53 15.04 -4.57
N PHE A 38 1.28 14.11 -5.16
CA PHE A 38 1.51 14.08 -6.61
C PHE A 38 1.37 12.68 -7.22
N GLY A 39 0.71 12.59 -8.37
CA GLY A 39 0.67 11.38 -9.18
C GLY A 39 -0.13 10.21 -8.59
N ASN A 40 -1.03 10.47 -7.63
CA ASN A 40 -1.90 9.41 -7.11
C ASN A 40 -3.05 9.13 -8.09
N SER A 41 -3.39 7.86 -8.30
CA SER A 41 -4.61 7.39 -8.97
C SER A 41 -5.54 6.76 -7.94
N GLY A 42 -6.82 7.15 -7.97
CA GLY A 42 -7.80 6.76 -6.94
C GLY A 42 -8.07 7.86 -5.91
N ALA A 43 -9.12 7.66 -5.13
CA ALA A 43 -9.61 8.63 -4.16
C ALA A 43 -8.97 8.43 -2.78
N GLY A 44 -8.78 9.51 -2.01
CA GLY A 44 -8.37 9.41 -0.61
C GLY A 44 -6.90 9.11 -0.40
N SER A 45 -6.06 9.23 -1.43
CA SER A 45 -4.66 8.84 -1.37
C SER A 45 -3.75 10.04 -1.09
N SER A 46 -2.67 9.83 -0.34
CA SER A 46 -1.72 10.86 0.08
C SER A 46 -0.27 10.46 -0.17
N GLY A 47 0.54 11.40 -0.64
CA GLY A 47 1.96 11.18 -0.94
C GLY A 47 2.24 11.16 -2.44
N PHE A 48 3.00 10.18 -2.92
CA PHE A 48 3.53 10.17 -4.28
C PHE A 48 3.22 8.86 -5.01
N PHE A 49 2.64 8.95 -6.21
CA PHE A 49 2.52 7.81 -7.13
C PHE A 49 1.80 6.59 -6.54
N ASN A 50 0.81 6.79 -5.66
CA ASN A 50 -0.01 5.68 -5.17
C ASN A 50 -1.10 5.34 -6.20
N ASP A 51 -1.23 4.06 -6.55
CA ASP A 51 -2.28 3.52 -7.40
C ASP A 51 -3.27 2.69 -6.58
N GLY A 52 -4.44 3.29 -6.32
CA GLY A 52 -5.50 2.71 -5.51
C GLY A 52 -6.13 3.72 -4.57
N VAL A 53 -7.09 3.25 -3.79
CA VAL A 53 -7.90 4.11 -2.91
C VAL A 53 -7.36 4.13 -1.49
N ASN A 54 -7.47 5.26 -0.82
CA ASN A 54 -7.16 5.41 0.61
C ASN A 54 -5.73 5.00 0.99
N SER A 55 -4.77 5.15 0.07
CA SER A 55 -3.38 4.72 0.27
C SER A 55 -2.47 5.89 0.66
N SER A 56 -1.43 5.62 1.44
CA SER A 56 -0.52 6.64 1.97
C SER A 56 0.94 6.27 1.76
N GLY A 57 1.77 7.24 1.35
CA GLY A 57 3.21 7.04 1.16
C GLY A 57 3.61 7.10 -0.30
N ILE A 58 4.43 6.17 -0.77
CA ILE A 58 5.06 6.24 -2.10
C ILE A 58 4.87 4.94 -2.88
N GLY A 59 4.32 5.02 -4.09
CA GLY A 59 4.38 3.94 -5.07
C GLY A 59 3.57 2.69 -4.68
N ASN A 60 2.59 2.82 -3.77
CA ASN A 60 1.76 1.68 -3.40
C ASN A 60 0.77 1.35 -4.53
N VAL A 61 0.59 0.07 -4.86
CA VAL A 61 -0.37 -0.40 -5.85
C VAL A 61 -1.32 -1.38 -5.18
N SER A 62 -2.56 -0.97 -4.97
CA SER A 62 -3.53 -1.70 -4.15
C SER A 62 -4.81 -1.96 -4.93
N GLY A 63 -5.27 -3.22 -4.94
CA GLY A 63 -6.59 -3.57 -5.50
C GLY A 63 -7.75 -3.13 -4.60
N LEU A 64 -7.62 -3.34 -3.29
CA LEU A 64 -8.64 -3.01 -2.28
C LEU A 64 -8.34 -1.75 -1.45
N GLY A 65 -7.22 -1.08 -1.70
CA GLY A 65 -6.86 0.17 -1.01
C GLY A 65 -6.19 -0.01 0.36
N LEU A 66 -6.06 1.11 1.07
CA LEU A 66 -5.59 1.20 2.47
C LEU A 66 -4.12 0.81 2.68
N ASP A 67 -3.30 0.87 1.64
CA ASP A 67 -1.87 0.57 1.77
C ASP A 67 -1.13 1.77 2.38
N SER A 68 -0.11 1.48 3.20
CA SER A 68 0.70 2.51 3.84
C SER A 68 2.20 2.18 3.75
N GLY A 69 3.00 3.15 3.34
CA GLY A 69 4.45 3.02 3.26
C GLY A 69 4.95 3.08 1.82
N PHE A 70 5.86 2.19 1.45
CA PHE A 70 6.65 2.33 0.22
C PHE A 70 6.55 1.06 -0.64
N TRP A 71 6.10 1.24 -1.87
CA TRP A 71 6.13 0.21 -2.91
C TRP A 71 5.45 -1.10 -2.50
N ASN A 72 4.40 -1.03 -1.68
CA ASN A 72 3.56 -2.18 -1.43
C ASN A 72 2.74 -2.46 -2.69
N ARG A 73 2.68 -3.72 -3.14
CA ARG A 73 1.94 -4.14 -4.32
C ARG A 73 1.07 -5.33 -4.00
N GLY A 74 -0.23 -5.25 -4.27
CA GLY A 74 -1.10 -6.34 -3.89
C GLY A 74 -2.56 -6.15 -4.20
N GLY A 75 -3.24 -7.25 -4.50
CA GLY A 75 -4.69 -7.24 -4.70
C GLY A 75 -5.45 -7.03 -3.38
N GLY A 76 -4.97 -7.61 -2.28
CA GLY A 76 -5.71 -7.71 -1.01
C GLY A 76 -5.81 -6.42 -0.19
N GLY A 77 -4.95 -5.43 -0.46
CA GLY A 77 -4.92 -4.17 0.28
C GLY A 77 -4.47 -4.28 1.73
N ARG A 78 -4.43 -3.12 2.40
CA ARG A 78 -3.95 -2.94 3.80
C ARG A 78 -2.52 -3.40 4.02
N ALA A 79 -1.68 -3.32 2.99
CA ALA A 79 -0.27 -3.59 3.14
C ALA A 79 0.43 -2.42 3.83
N THR A 80 1.17 -2.69 4.90
CA THR A 80 1.88 -1.67 5.69
C THR A 80 3.38 -1.95 5.73
N GLY A 81 4.19 -0.98 5.32
CA GLY A 81 5.65 -1.08 5.37
C GLY A 81 6.26 -0.94 3.99
N PHE A 82 7.18 -1.83 3.62
CA PHE A 82 8.05 -1.65 2.46
C PHE A 82 8.07 -2.89 1.57
N PHE A 83 7.84 -2.71 0.27
CA PHE A 83 8.00 -3.75 -0.75
C PHE A 83 7.23 -5.04 -0.45
N ASN A 84 6.11 -4.97 0.26
CA ASN A 84 5.24 -6.13 0.42
C ASN A 84 4.54 -6.41 -0.91
N ALA A 85 4.47 -7.68 -1.32
CA ALA A 85 4.02 -8.11 -2.64
C ALA A 85 3.07 -9.31 -2.54
N GLY A 86 1.75 -9.09 -2.43
CA GLY A 86 0.83 -10.20 -2.19
C GLY A 86 -0.64 -9.90 -2.43
N ALA A 87 -1.41 -10.91 -2.83
CA ALA A 87 -2.87 -10.80 -2.91
C ALA A 87 -3.54 -10.91 -1.52
N GLY A 88 -2.75 -11.24 -0.50
CA GLY A 88 -3.18 -11.29 0.89
C GLY A 88 -3.67 -9.97 1.45
N PHE A 89 -4.65 -10.05 2.33
CA PHE A 89 -5.13 -8.91 3.10
C PHE A 89 -4.23 -8.68 4.31
N GLY A 90 -3.81 -7.44 4.56
CA GLY A 90 -3.13 -7.09 5.82
C GLY A 90 -1.71 -7.64 5.93
N VAL A 91 -0.87 -7.35 4.94
CA VAL A 91 0.55 -7.74 4.93
C VAL A 91 1.39 -6.63 5.54
N THR A 92 2.14 -6.90 6.62
CA THR A 92 2.89 -5.88 7.35
C THR A 92 4.39 -6.19 7.45
N GLY A 93 5.22 -5.15 7.35
CA GLY A 93 6.68 -5.27 7.45
C GLY A 93 7.37 -5.08 6.11
N PHE A 94 8.33 -5.95 5.79
CA PHE A 94 9.27 -5.74 4.70
C PHE A 94 9.35 -6.97 3.80
N PHE A 95 9.21 -6.77 2.49
CA PHE A 95 9.42 -7.82 1.48
C PHE A 95 8.60 -9.10 1.70
N ASN A 96 7.47 -9.01 2.41
CA ASN A 96 6.60 -10.17 2.54
C ASN A 96 5.82 -10.37 1.24
N SER A 97 5.64 -11.61 0.82
CA SER A 97 4.91 -11.95 -0.39
C SER A 97 3.98 -13.15 -0.19
N GLY A 98 3.18 -13.46 -1.20
CA GLY A 98 2.24 -14.58 -1.19
C GLY A 98 0.80 -14.16 -1.38
N SER A 99 -0.02 -15.10 -1.85
CA SER A 99 -1.44 -14.86 -2.13
C SER A 99 -2.35 -15.07 -0.92
N GLY A 100 -1.84 -15.69 0.14
CA GLY A 100 -2.62 -16.09 1.32
C GLY A 100 -2.88 -14.99 2.33
N ALA A 101 -3.41 -15.34 3.50
CA ALA A 101 -3.81 -14.40 4.54
C ALA A 101 -2.65 -13.61 5.17
N LEU A 102 -2.96 -12.76 6.15
CA LEU A 102 -2.06 -11.82 6.84
C LEU A 102 -0.62 -12.33 7.00
N SER A 103 0.38 -11.55 6.63
CA SER A 103 1.78 -11.90 6.84
C SER A 103 2.50 -10.74 7.51
N SER A 104 3.37 -11.02 8.48
CA SER A 104 4.01 -10.02 9.32
C SER A 104 5.49 -10.29 9.51
N GLY A 105 6.33 -9.28 9.30
CA GLY A 105 7.76 -9.35 9.54
C GLY A 105 8.57 -9.16 8.26
N PHE A 106 9.49 -10.06 7.98
CA PHE A 106 10.50 -9.86 6.94
C PHE A 106 10.58 -11.07 6.01
N PHE A 107 10.49 -10.84 4.70
CA PHE A 107 10.74 -11.85 3.67
C PHE A 107 9.86 -13.11 3.77
N ASN A 108 8.74 -13.08 4.51
CA ASN A 108 7.85 -14.22 4.53
C ASN A 108 7.19 -14.38 3.15
N SER A 109 7.04 -15.61 2.68
CA SER A 109 6.39 -15.94 1.42
C SER A 109 5.45 -17.14 1.60
N GLY A 110 4.74 -17.53 0.54
CA GLY A 110 3.88 -18.71 0.54
C GLY A 110 2.39 -18.37 0.40
N ASP A 111 1.70 -19.19 -0.39
CA ASP A 111 0.31 -18.93 -0.81
C ASP A 111 -0.74 -19.17 0.28
N THR A 112 -0.37 -19.84 1.37
CA THR A 112 -1.26 -19.98 2.53
C THR A 112 -1.29 -18.70 3.37
N GLY A 113 -0.21 -17.92 3.37
CA GLY A 113 -0.06 -16.73 4.21
C GLY A 113 0.01 -17.06 5.70
N SER A 114 -0.42 -16.15 6.57
CA SER A 114 -0.39 -16.31 8.04
C SER A 114 1.02 -16.53 8.61
N ASN A 115 2.03 -15.99 7.96
CA ASN A 115 3.43 -16.13 8.37
C ASN A 115 3.87 -14.96 9.23
N SER A 116 4.61 -15.25 10.30
CA SER A 116 5.14 -14.23 11.22
C SER A 116 6.61 -14.44 11.53
N GLY A 117 7.39 -13.37 11.47
CA GLY A 117 8.83 -13.39 11.73
C GLY A 117 9.64 -13.27 10.45
N LEU A 118 10.64 -14.14 10.24
CA LEU A 118 11.65 -13.98 9.20
C LEU A 118 11.69 -15.16 8.22
N HIS A 119 11.38 -14.91 6.96
CA HIS A 119 11.60 -15.84 5.86
C HIS A 119 10.95 -17.22 6.06
N ASN A 120 9.69 -17.23 6.52
CA ASN A 120 8.86 -18.42 6.44
C ASN A 120 8.26 -18.51 5.05
N THR A 121 8.48 -19.61 4.33
CA THR A 121 8.03 -19.82 2.95
C THR A 121 6.84 -20.77 2.83
N GLY A 122 6.48 -21.43 3.94
CA GLY A 122 5.28 -22.24 4.05
C GLY A 122 4.04 -21.41 4.36
N GLY A 123 3.25 -21.88 5.32
CA GLY A 123 1.96 -21.26 5.66
C GLY A 123 1.61 -21.41 7.12
N ASN A 124 0.98 -20.39 7.71
CA ASN A 124 0.58 -20.42 9.12
C ASN A 124 1.78 -20.71 10.06
N SER A 125 2.92 -20.09 9.76
CA SER A 125 4.18 -20.38 10.46
C SER A 125 4.71 -19.16 11.24
N SER A 126 5.40 -19.41 12.35
CA SER A 126 6.02 -18.38 13.19
C SER A 126 7.50 -18.65 13.48
N GLY A 127 8.30 -17.60 13.67
CA GLY A 127 9.74 -17.72 13.89
C GLY A 127 10.51 -17.42 12.61
N GLY A 128 11.38 -18.33 12.14
CA GLY A 128 12.04 -18.07 10.86
C GLY A 128 12.63 -19.25 10.12
N PHE A 129 12.77 -19.09 8.81
CA PHE A 129 13.26 -20.12 7.90
C PHE A 129 12.44 -21.42 7.95
N ASN A 130 11.14 -21.33 8.26
CA ASN A 130 10.26 -22.48 8.21
C ASN A 130 9.70 -22.64 6.78
N THR A 131 9.87 -23.82 6.21
CA THR A 131 9.43 -24.17 4.85
C THR A 131 8.11 -24.93 4.84
N GLY A 132 7.76 -25.58 5.96
CA GLY A 132 6.49 -26.28 6.14
C GLY A 132 5.32 -25.39 6.59
N THR A 133 4.13 -25.99 6.61
CA THR A 133 2.89 -25.37 7.11
C THR A 133 2.68 -25.65 8.60
N GLY A 134 2.20 -24.66 9.36
CA GLY A 134 1.86 -24.83 10.78
C GLY A 134 3.08 -24.96 11.69
N GLN A 135 4.23 -24.42 11.26
CA GLN A 135 5.48 -24.56 12.01
C GLN A 135 5.71 -23.36 12.92
N SER A 136 6.28 -23.61 14.09
CA SER A 136 6.76 -22.53 14.97
C SER A 136 8.22 -22.79 15.29
N GLY A 137 9.07 -21.77 15.35
CA GLY A 137 10.49 -21.88 15.67
C GLY A 137 11.40 -21.60 14.48
N PHE A 138 12.55 -22.26 14.41
CA PHE A 138 13.56 -22.00 13.37
C PHE A 138 13.93 -23.26 12.58
N PHE A 139 14.08 -23.10 11.26
CA PHE A 139 14.58 -24.13 10.34
C PHE A 139 13.73 -25.42 10.33
N ARG A 140 12.40 -25.30 10.27
CA ARG A 140 11.46 -26.43 10.19
C ARG A 140 10.79 -26.61 8.84
#